data_AF-A0A955PZJ6-F1
#
_entry.id   AF-A0A955PZJ6-F1
#
_cell.length_a   1.000
_cell.length_b   1.000
_cell.length_c   1.000
_cell.angle_alpha   90.00
_cell.angle_beta   90.00
_cell.angle_gamma   90.00
#
_symmetry.space_group_name_H-M   'P 1'
#
loop_
_entity.id
_entity.type
_entity.pdbx_description
1 polymer ?
#
loop_
_entity_poly.entity_id
_entity_poly.type
_entity_poly.pdbx_seq_one_letter_code
_entity_poly.pdbx_strand_id
1 'polypeptide(L)'
;VNEEWQSPWHGLIHFSQFEIYKSAALITDEQQADTQYLARLKDLIQFMPERGKFGIMAFDFFHDEQGRPDRKLSTFYVPNEYVMTIAKKNPDIFFPIISIHPYREDATTALRHYAQQGVRFVKWLPNAMGI
;
A
#
# COMPACT_ATOMS: atom_id res chain seq x y z
N VAL A 1 -6.85 8.80 5.14
CA VAL A 1 -7.61 7.56 5.46
C VAL A 1 -7.37 7.28 6.93
N ASN A 2 -8.45 7.06 7.70
CA ASN A 2 -8.56 7.03 9.16
C ASN A 2 -7.51 7.83 9.97
N GLU A 3 -7.75 9.13 10.16
CA GLU A 3 -6.88 10.06 10.91
C GLU A 3 -6.96 9.87 12.43
N GLU A 4 -7.94 9.11 12.93
CA GLU A 4 -8.20 9.01 14.38
C GLU A 4 -7.04 8.34 15.13
N TRP A 5 -6.26 7.47 14.47
CA TRP A 5 -5.11 6.78 15.05
C TRP A 5 -3.93 7.70 15.37
N GLN A 6 -3.93 8.91 14.80
CA GLN A 6 -2.87 9.91 15.00
C GLN A 6 -3.14 10.79 16.23
N SER A 7 -4.29 10.63 16.88
CA SER A 7 -4.70 11.45 18.01
C SER A 7 -4.59 10.70 19.34
N PRO A 8 -3.86 11.25 20.33
CA PRO A 8 -3.84 10.68 21.69
C PRO A 8 -5.21 10.72 22.37
N TRP A 9 -6.14 11.55 21.88
CA TRP A 9 -7.48 11.73 22.42
C TRP A 9 -8.48 10.66 21.97
N HIS A 10 -8.16 9.91 20.89
CA HIS A 10 -9.00 8.84 20.36
C HIS A 10 -8.51 7.43 20.76
N GLY A 11 -7.40 7.35 21.52
CA GLY A 11 -6.90 6.11 22.12
C GLY A 11 -5.38 6.10 22.32
N LEU A 12 -4.91 6.17 23.57
CA LEU A 12 -3.48 6.23 23.93
C LEU A 12 -2.66 5.04 23.40
N ILE A 13 -3.25 3.85 23.32
CA ILE A 13 -2.60 2.64 22.77
C ILE A 13 -2.33 2.81 21.27
N HIS A 14 -3.33 3.24 20.50
CA HIS A 14 -3.21 3.41 19.05
C HIS A 14 -2.21 4.51 18.69
N PHE A 15 -2.23 5.63 19.43
CA PHE A 15 -1.25 6.69 19.27
C PHE A 15 0.18 6.20 19.55
N SER A 16 0.37 5.45 20.65
CA SER A 16 1.70 4.91 20.99
C SER A 16 2.19 3.91 19.93
N GLN A 17 1.31 3.05 19.40
CA GLN A 17 1.62 2.14 18.30
C GLN A 17 2.03 2.90 17.04
N PHE A 18 1.29 3.96 16.69
CA PHE A 18 1.60 4.80 15.53
C PHE A 18 2.98 5.45 15.64
N GLU A 19 3.32 6.04 16.78
CA GLU A 19 4.64 6.64 17.02
C GLU A 19 5.78 5.62 16.98
N ILE A 20 5.56 4.41 17.52
CA ILE A 20 6.54 3.32 17.43
C ILE A 20 6.78 2.94 15.97
N TYR A 21 5.71 2.80 15.16
CA TYR A 21 5.85 2.46 13.75
C TYR A 21 6.56 3.56 12.94
N LYS A 22 6.21 4.83 13.17
CA LYS A 22 6.92 5.97 12.57
C LYS A 22 8.41 5.96 12.89
N SER A 23 8.75 5.80 14.17
CA SER A 23 10.13 5.75 14.63
C SER A 23 10.91 4.59 14.00
N ALA A 24 10.34 3.39 13.97
CA ALA A 24 10.97 2.23 13.34
C ALA A 24 11.18 2.41 11.82
N ALA A 25 10.27 3.15 11.16
CA ALA A 25 10.35 3.52 9.76
C ALA A 25 11.27 4.72 9.47
N LEU A 26 11.86 5.36 10.49
CA LEU A 26 12.59 6.63 10.39
C LEU A 26 11.78 7.77 9.73
N ILE A 27 10.48 7.82 10.02
CA ILE A 27 9.60 8.91 9.59
C ILE A 27 9.67 10.02 10.63
N THR A 28 10.20 11.18 10.23
CA THR A 28 10.31 12.38 11.07
C THR A 28 9.39 13.50 10.62
N ASP A 29 8.98 13.49 9.35
CA ASP A 29 8.06 14.45 8.76
C ASP A 29 6.92 13.67 8.08
N GLU A 30 5.72 13.77 8.63
CA GLU A 30 4.54 13.04 8.14
C GLU A 30 4.15 13.45 6.72
N GLN A 31 4.43 14.70 6.31
CA GLN A 31 4.17 15.16 4.94
C GLN A 31 5.09 14.47 3.92
N GLN A 32 6.22 13.94 4.38
CA GLN A 32 7.21 13.22 3.59
C GLN A 32 7.30 11.74 3.96
N ALA A 33 6.33 11.22 4.73
CA ALA A 33 6.35 9.87 5.29
C ALA A 33 6.66 8.80 4.24
N ASP A 34 6.00 8.86 3.09
CA ASP A 34 6.20 7.95 1.96
C ASP A 34 7.63 7.96 1.42
N THR A 35 8.18 9.15 1.19
CA THR A 35 9.55 9.31 0.68
C THR A 35 10.58 8.82 1.70
N GLN A 36 10.39 9.16 2.98
CA GLN A 36 11.26 8.72 4.07
C GLN A 36 11.19 7.21 4.28
N TYR A 37 9.99 6.64 4.27
CA TYR A 37 9.77 5.20 4.36
C TYR A 37 10.47 4.45 3.21
N LEU A 38 10.32 4.93 1.98
CA LEU A 38 10.97 4.31 0.81
C LEU A 38 12.49 4.43 0.85
N ALA A 39 13.03 5.55 1.33
CA ALA A 39 14.47 5.69 1.53
C ALA A 39 14.97 4.66 2.55
N ARG A 40 14.32 4.58 3.71
CA ARG A 40 14.65 3.62 4.76
C ARG A 40 14.54 2.17 4.29
N LEU A 41 13.47 1.82 3.57
CA LEU A 41 13.27 0.48 3.03
C LEU A 41 14.38 0.09 2.05
N LYS A 42 14.78 1.00 1.14
CA LYS A 42 15.88 0.76 0.22
C LYS A 42 17.21 0.56 0.94
N ASP A 43 17.49 1.35 1.99
CA ASP A 43 18.69 1.18 2.80
C ASP A 43 18.71 -0.21 3.45
N LEU A 44 17.59 -0.63 4.06
CA LEU A 44 17.47 -1.96 4.67
C LEU A 44 17.72 -3.07 3.65
N ILE A 45 17.14 -2.96 2.46
CA ILE A 45 17.34 -3.92 1.38
C ILE A 45 18.80 -3.94 0.90
N GLN A 46 19.43 -2.77 0.75
CA GLN A 46 20.81 -2.66 0.29
C GLN A 46 21.79 -3.39 1.21
N PHE A 47 21.52 -3.41 2.51
CA PHE A 47 22.37 -4.05 3.52
C PHE A 47 21.89 -5.46 3.94
N MET A 48 20.90 -6.03 3.25
CA MET A 48 20.53 -7.43 3.47
C MET A 48 21.63 -8.39 3.00
N PRO A 49 21.84 -9.52 3.71
CA PRO A 49 22.88 -10.50 3.36
C PRO A 49 22.60 -11.17 2.01
N GLU A 50 21.32 -11.35 1.65
CA GLU A 50 20.89 -11.95 0.40
C GLU A 50 20.26 -10.89 -0.51
N ARG A 51 20.63 -10.94 -1.80
CA ARG A 51 20.07 -10.06 -2.81
C ARG A 51 18.78 -10.64 -3.36
N GLY A 52 17.77 -9.80 -3.55
CA GLY A 52 16.50 -10.16 -4.14
C GLY A 52 15.72 -8.96 -4.64
N LYS A 53 14.62 -9.23 -5.35
CA LYS A 53 13.61 -8.22 -5.66
C LYS A 53 12.47 -8.29 -4.66
N PHE A 54 11.93 -7.14 -4.31
CA PHE A 54 10.91 -6.96 -3.30
C PHE A 54 9.61 -6.51 -3.95
N GLY A 55 8.49 -7.12 -3.54
CA GLY A 55 7.17 -6.72 -4.01
C GLY A 55 6.69 -5.49 -3.26
N ILE A 56 6.40 -4.40 -3.96
CA ILE A 56 5.70 -3.25 -3.38
C ILE A 56 4.22 -3.31 -3.73
N MET A 57 3.37 -3.21 -2.71
CA MET A 57 1.97 -3.61 -2.80
C MET A 57 1.03 -2.41 -2.76
N ALA A 58 0.08 -2.40 -3.69
CA ALA A 58 -1.07 -1.52 -3.66
C ALA A 58 -2.14 -2.08 -2.71
N PHE A 59 -3.16 -1.27 -2.47
CA PHE A 59 -4.28 -1.66 -1.63
C PHE A 59 -5.54 -0.93 -2.07
N ASP A 60 -6.49 -1.66 -2.65
CA ASP A 60 -7.75 -1.10 -3.13
C ASP A 60 -8.72 -0.85 -1.96
N PHE A 61 -9.78 -0.08 -2.22
CA PHE A 61 -10.82 0.20 -1.24
C PHE A 61 -11.62 -1.06 -0.87
N PHE A 62 -12.29 -1.00 0.29
CA PHE A 62 -13.45 -1.83 0.56
C PHE A 62 -14.52 -1.58 -0.51
N HIS A 63 -15.18 -2.62 -1.01
CA HIS A 63 -16.35 -2.47 -1.89
C HIS A 63 -17.58 -3.15 -1.30
N ASP A 64 -18.75 -2.53 -1.48
CA ASP A 64 -20.03 -3.12 -1.09
C ASP A 64 -20.43 -4.29 -2.02
N GLU A 65 -21.53 -4.96 -1.68
CA GLU A 65 -22.07 -6.07 -2.49
C GLU A 65 -22.47 -5.65 -3.91
N GLN A 66 -22.62 -4.34 -4.17
CA GLN A 66 -22.88 -3.80 -5.50
C GLN A 66 -21.59 -3.40 -6.24
N GLY A 67 -20.42 -3.67 -5.66
CA GLY A 67 -19.13 -3.36 -6.29
C GLY A 67 -18.76 -1.88 -6.25
N ARG A 68 -19.35 -1.08 -5.34
CA ARG A 68 -19.03 0.35 -5.18
C ARG A 68 -18.06 0.55 -4.02
N PRO A 69 -17.05 1.42 -4.15
CA PRO A 69 -16.07 1.63 -3.09
C PRO A 69 -16.69 2.35 -1.88
N ASP A 70 -16.49 1.80 -0.68
CA ASP A 70 -16.86 2.44 0.59
C ASP A 70 -15.61 2.98 1.31
N ARG A 71 -15.43 4.30 1.26
CA ARG A 71 -14.30 4.99 1.90
C ARG A 71 -14.38 4.99 3.42
N LYS A 72 -15.57 4.87 4.01
CA LYS A 72 -15.75 4.85 5.47
C LYS A 72 -15.30 3.51 6.05
N LEU A 73 -15.56 2.42 5.33
CA LEU A 73 -15.12 1.08 5.72
C LEU A 73 -13.67 0.77 5.33
N SER A 74 -13.05 1.63 4.51
CA SER A 74 -11.65 1.48 4.10
C SER A 74 -10.68 2.07 5.11
N THR A 75 -9.84 1.24 5.73
CA THR A 75 -8.83 1.69 6.72
C THR A 75 -7.64 2.43 6.09
N PHE A 76 -7.23 2.05 4.88
CA PHE A 76 -6.20 2.74 4.09
C PHE A 76 -6.39 2.41 2.60
N TYR A 77 -5.75 3.19 1.73
CA TYR A 77 -5.78 3.01 0.28
C TYR A 77 -4.41 3.36 -0.28
N VAL A 78 -3.89 2.51 -1.17
CA VAL A 78 -2.62 2.73 -1.87
C VAL A 78 -2.87 2.55 -3.37
N PRO A 79 -2.79 3.61 -4.19
CA PRO A 79 -3.07 3.54 -5.62
C PRO A 79 -2.12 2.60 -6.37
N ASN A 80 -2.64 1.88 -7.36
CA ASN A 80 -1.83 1.03 -8.24
C ASN A 80 -0.78 1.85 -9.01
N GLU A 81 -1.15 3.03 -9.50
CA GLU A 81 -0.28 3.93 -10.26
C GLU A 81 0.94 4.39 -9.44
N TYR A 82 0.73 4.58 -8.13
CA TYR A 82 1.79 4.96 -7.20
C TYR A 82 2.84 3.84 -7.07
N VAL A 83 2.37 2.61 -6.83
CA VAL A 83 3.21 1.40 -6.77
C VAL A 83 3.93 1.13 -8.08
N MET A 84 3.24 1.32 -9.21
CA MET A 84 3.86 1.22 -10.54
C MET A 84 4.97 2.24 -10.73
N THR A 85 4.78 3.48 -10.27
CA THR A 85 5.79 4.54 -10.36
C THR A 85 7.04 4.19 -9.54
N ILE A 86 6.86 3.67 -8.33
CA ILE A 86 7.99 3.26 -7.48
C ILE A 86 8.76 2.11 -8.12
N ALA A 87 8.07 1.09 -8.60
CA ALA A 87 8.70 -0.05 -9.26
C ALA A 87 9.45 0.36 -10.54
N LYS A 88 8.86 1.23 -11.37
CA LYS A 88 9.51 1.75 -12.59
C LYS A 88 10.75 2.59 -12.28
N LYS A 89 10.76 3.36 -11.19
CA LYS A 89 11.91 4.17 -10.77
C LYS A 89 13.04 3.33 -10.15
N ASN A 90 12.75 2.13 -9.66
CA ASN A 90 13.72 1.28 -8.96
C ASN A 90 13.62 -0.19 -9.43
N PRO A 91 13.74 -0.47 -10.74
CA PRO A 91 13.41 -1.78 -11.32
C PRO A 91 14.35 -2.90 -10.87
N ASP A 92 15.55 -2.56 -10.40
CA ASP A 92 16.53 -3.53 -9.88
C ASP A 92 16.14 -4.09 -8.52
N ILE A 93 15.34 -3.34 -7.75
CA ILE A 93 14.99 -3.65 -6.36
C ILE A 93 13.52 -4.03 -6.24
N PHE A 94 12.62 -3.37 -6.97
CA PHE A 94 11.18 -3.54 -6.80
C PHE A 94 10.48 -4.14 -8.01
N PHE A 95 9.41 -4.90 -7.73
CA PHE A 95 8.36 -5.23 -8.70
C PHE A 95 6.99 -4.86 -8.14
N PRO A 96 6.03 -4.48 -8.99
CA PRO A 96 4.72 -4.04 -8.53
C PRO A 96 3.80 -5.23 -8.22
N ILE A 97 3.04 -5.12 -7.13
CA ILE A 97 1.91 -5.97 -6.81
C ILE A 97 0.68 -5.07 -6.74
N ILE A 98 -0.21 -5.17 -7.73
CA ILE A 98 -1.43 -4.35 -7.79
C ILE A 98 -2.52 -4.91 -6.89
N SER A 99 -3.53 -4.11 -6.58
CA SER A 99 -4.76 -4.53 -5.93
C SER A 99 -5.93 -4.02 -6.74
N ILE A 100 -6.79 -4.92 -7.21
CA ILE A 100 -7.98 -4.60 -7.98
C ILE A 100 -9.12 -5.40 -7.36
N HIS A 101 -10.08 -4.70 -6.76
CA HIS A 101 -11.22 -5.37 -6.14
C HIS A 101 -12.02 -6.20 -7.16
N PRO A 102 -12.32 -7.49 -6.90
CA PRO A 102 -12.97 -8.36 -7.89
C PRO A 102 -14.43 -7.96 -8.19
N TYR A 103 -15.14 -7.35 -7.23
CA TYR A 103 -16.51 -6.88 -7.44
C TYR A 103 -16.59 -5.54 -8.18
N ARG A 104 -15.47 -4.88 -8.45
CA ARG A 104 -15.48 -3.60 -9.17
C ARG A 104 -15.95 -3.81 -10.61
N GLU A 105 -16.78 -2.90 -11.12
CA GLU A 105 -17.37 -3.01 -12.46
C GLU A 105 -16.31 -3.18 -13.56
N ASP A 106 -15.19 -2.45 -13.47
CA ASP A 106 -14.09 -2.50 -14.44
C ASP A 106 -12.96 -3.48 -14.06
N ALA A 107 -13.15 -4.37 -13.07
CA ALA A 107 -12.08 -5.21 -12.51
C ALA A 107 -11.28 -5.96 -13.59
N THR A 108 -11.97 -6.60 -14.54
CA THR A 108 -11.31 -7.35 -15.63
C THR A 108 -10.59 -6.44 -16.63
N THR A 109 -11.17 -5.27 -16.92
CA THR A 109 -10.55 -4.26 -17.80
C THR A 109 -9.28 -3.71 -17.17
N ALA A 110 -9.31 -3.38 -15.89
CA ALA A 110 -8.14 -2.91 -15.16
C ALA A 110 -7.06 -3.99 -15.02
N LEU A 111 -7.44 -5.25 -14.74
CA LEU A 111 -6.50 -6.37 -14.72
C LEU A 111 -5.77 -6.50 -16.06
N ARG A 112 -6.50 -6.41 -17.18
CA ARG A 112 -5.91 -6.44 -18.52
C ARG A 112 -4.98 -5.26 -18.75
N HIS A 113 -5.36 -4.05 -18.34
CA HIS A 113 -4.54 -2.84 -18.47
C HIS A 113 -3.19 -2.99 -17.76
N TYR A 114 -3.17 -3.51 -16.53
CA TYR A 114 -1.93 -3.71 -15.79
C TYR A 114 -1.13 -4.93 -16.26
N ALA A 115 -1.80 -6.01 -16.70
CA ALA A 115 -1.14 -7.16 -17.30
C ALA A 115 -0.36 -6.78 -18.57
N GLN A 116 -0.94 -5.92 -19.42
CA GLN A 116 -0.29 -5.35 -20.61
C GLN A 116 0.94 -4.51 -20.25
N GLN A 117 0.96 -3.89 -19.08
CA GLN A 117 2.13 -3.15 -18.56
C GLN A 117 3.18 -4.04 -17.89
N GLY A 118 3.02 -5.36 -17.92
CA GLY A 118 4.00 -6.30 -17.37
C GLY A 118 3.76 -6.70 -15.92
N VAL A 119 2.67 -6.27 -15.28
CA VAL A 119 2.32 -6.72 -13.93
C VAL A 119 1.99 -8.22 -13.95
N ARG A 120 2.45 -8.95 -12.93
CA ARG A 120 2.24 -10.41 -12.78
C ARG A 120 1.60 -10.81 -11.45
N PHE A 121 1.44 -9.86 -10.53
CA PHE A 121 0.96 -10.13 -9.17
C PHE A 121 -0.21 -9.22 -8.83
N VAL A 122 -1.27 -9.83 -8.30
CA VAL A 122 -2.46 -9.14 -7.80
C VAL A 122 -2.66 -9.57 -6.35
N LYS A 123 -2.96 -8.61 -5.48
CA LYS A 123 -3.22 -8.81 -4.05
C LYS A 123 -4.67 -8.52 -3.72
N TRP A 124 -5.25 -9.41 -2.93
CA TRP A 124 -6.52 -9.21 -2.23
C TRP A 124 -6.34 -9.44 -0.72
N LEU A 125 -7.04 -8.66 0.10
CA LEU A 125 -7.16 -8.86 1.54
C LEU A 125 -8.65 -8.93 1.92
N PRO A 126 -9.27 -10.12 1.84
CA PRO A 126 -10.73 -10.26 1.85
C PRO A 126 -11.42 -9.55 3.02
N ASN A 127 -10.88 -9.70 4.23
CA ASN A 127 -11.44 -9.10 5.45
C ASN A 127 -11.48 -7.56 5.45
N ALA A 128 -10.56 -6.92 4.75
CA ALA A 128 -10.50 -5.46 4.65
C ALA A 128 -11.15 -4.92 3.36
N MET A 129 -11.36 -5.79 2.37
CA MET A 129 -11.88 -5.43 1.07
C MET A 129 -13.39 -5.70 0.93
N GLY A 130 -13.98 -6.55 1.78
CA GLY A 130 -15.41 -6.90 1.67
C GLY A 130 -15.69 -8.00 0.66
N ILE A 131 -14.77 -8.97 0.55
CA ILE A 131 -14.85 -10.12 -0.38
C ILE A 131 -15.31 -11.36 0.38
#